data_AF-G8QIE3-F1
#
_entry.id   AF-G8QIE3-F1
#
_cell.length_a   1.000
_cell.length_b   1.000
_cell.length_c   1.000
_cell.angle_alpha   90.00
_cell.angle_beta   90.00
_cell.angle_gamma   90.00
#
_symmetry.space_group_name_H-M   'P 1'
#
loop_
_entity.id
_entity.type
_entity.pdbx_description
1 polymer ?
#
loop_
_entity_poly.entity_id
_entity_poly.type
_entity_poly.pdbx_seq_one_letter_code
_entity_poly.pdbx_strand_id
1 'polypeptide(L)'
;MSAPAPQSPHSARRLAPAFTALLLAAGVSLLTACGKEPAPVAAAPTDPNLVTAPEALQAQLKLAPVGSVPVSETLRVAGRLDFDEQRIARIGATVTGRVTQISGQLGHEVKAGEPLAIINSTVLGEAQLTFLKANARASLERNNVERAQHLFAADVIGKAELQRRESEAAVTQAERQAAEDQLRVLGMAPRDIASLASRGTINSLTPVVASIPGTLVERKVTQGQVVEPADALFTVADLSRLWAVADVPEQQAALVRTGQSVELDIPSLAGEKLTGRLIYISDTLNPETRTVLVRTEVENPDRRLKPAMLATMLIAGKAMPKLAVPAAAVVREDNNEHVFVQVAPGQYRLTPVILGAEAGGVRPVQSGLKEGEVVVVEGAFHLNNERKRKELEGS
;
A
#
# COMPACT_ATOMS: atom_id res chain seq x y z
N MET A 1 21.79 32.94 -39.09
CA MET A 1 23.04 32.42 -39.66
C MET A 1 23.16 30.95 -39.29
N SER A 2 23.32 30.10 -40.31
CA SER A 2 23.71 28.68 -40.28
C SER A 2 22.73 27.70 -39.61
N ALA A 3 21.77 27.11 -40.33
CA ALA A 3 21.87 25.97 -41.27
C ALA A 3 22.20 24.62 -40.59
N PRO A 4 21.26 23.65 -40.61
CA PRO A 4 21.55 22.22 -40.46
C PRO A 4 21.25 21.45 -41.76
N ALA A 5 22.16 20.56 -42.17
CA ALA A 5 21.96 19.53 -43.19
C ALA A 5 23.18 18.58 -43.21
N PRO A 6 23.11 17.36 -43.78
CA PRO A 6 21.99 16.42 -43.80
C PRO A 6 22.40 14.95 -43.58
N GLN A 7 21.37 14.09 -43.55
CA GLN A 7 21.41 12.63 -43.70
C GLN A 7 22.03 12.18 -45.04
N SER A 8 22.58 10.97 -45.09
CA SER A 8 22.78 10.18 -46.32
C SER A 8 23.02 8.67 -45.98
N PRO A 9 22.97 7.71 -46.94
CA PRO A 9 21.88 6.72 -47.01
C PRO A 9 22.32 5.26 -47.33
N HIS A 10 21.30 4.39 -47.47
CA HIS A 10 21.16 3.15 -48.25
C HIS A 10 22.35 2.47 -48.97
N SER A 11 22.35 1.12 -48.92
CA SER A 11 22.27 0.15 -50.05
C SER A 11 23.14 -1.09 -49.80
N ALA A 12 22.55 -2.29 -49.64
CA ALA A 12 22.16 -3.27 -50.67
C ALA A 12 23.34 -3.86 -51.48
N ARG A 13 23.67 -5.14 -51.21
CA ARG A 13 24.39 -6.08 -52.11
C ARG A 13 24.00 -7.51 -51.71
N ARG A 14 23.18 -8.22 -52.49
CA ARG A 14 23.52 -9.09 -53.65
C ARG A 14 24.19 -10.42 -53.24
N LEU A 15 23.50 -11.55 -53.45
CA LEU A 15 23.78 -12.59 -54.47
C LEU A 15 23.18 -13.96 -54.07
N ALA A 16 22.29 -14.46 -54.93
CA ALA A 16 22.03 -15.89 -55.13
C ALA A 16 23.17 -16.51 -55.98
N PRO A 17 23.31 -17.85 -56.10
CA PRO A 17 22.44 -18.58 -57.04
C PRO A 17 22.01 -20.00 -56.61
N ALA A 18 20.97 -20.47 -57.32
CA ALA A 18 20.47 -21.84 -57.38
C ALA A 18 21.47 -22.82 -58.03
N PHE A 19 21.33 -24.13 -57.80
CA PHE A 19 21.55 -25.16 -58.84
C PHE A 19 20.93 -26.53 -58.47
N THR A 20 19.98 -26.94 -59.33
CA THR A 20 19.73 -28.28 -59.92
C THR A 20 19.32 -29.52 -59.11
N ALA A 21 18.23 -30.08 -59.62
CA ALA A 21 17.71 -31.43 -59.45
C ALA A 21 18.40 -32.47 -60.37
N LEU A 22 18.06 -33.76 -60.12
CA LEU A 22 17.58 -34.76 -61.10
C LEU A 22 18.39 -36.08 -61.26
N LEU A 23 17.59 -37.17 -61.41
CA LEU A 23 17.81 -38.54 -61.94
C LEU A 23 18.37 -39.63 -60.99
N LEU A 24 17.60 -40.67 -60.63
CA LEU A 24 17.11 -41.87 -61.39
C LEU A 24 18.15 -43.01 -61.42
N ALA A 25 17.80 -44.17 -60.87
CA ALA A 25 17.99 -45.49 -61.50
C ALA A 25 17.39 -46.60 -60.63
N ALA A 26 16.37 -47.27 -61.18
CA ALA A 26 15.88 -48.56 -60.76
C ALA A 26 16.85 -49.67 -61.22
N GLY A 27 16.98 -50.73 -60.43
CA GLY A 27 17.68 -51.97 -60.78
C GLY A 27 17.08 -53.14 -60.01
N VAL A 28 16.35 -54.00 -60.72
CA VAL A 28 15.60 -55.15 -60.21
C VAL A 28 16.36 -56.44 -60.54
N SER A 29 16.28 -57.43 -59.64
CA SER A 29 16.37 -58.89 -59.85
C SER A 29 17.74 -59.58 -59.76
N LEU A 30 17.90 -60.45 -58.76
CA LEU A 30 18.14 -61.88 -58.98
C LEU A 30 17.84 -62.71 -57.71
N LEU A 31 17.17 -63.84 -57.94
CA LEU A 31 16.68 -64.81 -56.97
C LEU A 31 17.79 -65.69 -56.35
N THR A 32 17.51 -66.21 -55.16
CA THR A 32 17.50 -67.64 -54.74
C THR A 32 18.20 -67.93 -53.41
N ALA A 33 17.48 -68.72 -52.60
CA ALA A 33 17.94 -69.84 -51.76
C ALA A 33 17.55 -69.74 -50.28
N CYS A 34 16.86 -70.79 -49.83
CA CYS A 34 16.31 -71.03 -48.51
C CYS A 34 17.37 -71.06 -47.39
N GLY A 35 16.98 -70.62 -46.20
CA GLY A 35 17.66 -70.90 -44.95
C GLY A 35 16.81 -70.42 -43.77
N LYS A 36 16.14 -71.37 -43.11
CA LYS A 36 15.21 -71.16 -42.00
C LYS A 36 16.00 -71.18 -40.69
N GLU A 37 16.15 -70.04 -40.03
CA GLU A 37 16.57 -69.96 -38.63
C GLU A 37 15.93 -68.72 -37.99
N PRO A 38 15.18 -68.86 -36.89
CA PRO A 38 14.62 -67.70 -36.20
C PRO A 38 15.77 -66.98 -35.47
N ALA A 39 16.08 -65.77 -35.95
CA ALA A 39 16.96 -64.86 -35.25
C ALA A 39 16.41 -64.60 -33.83
N PRO A 40 17.28 -64.56 -32.80
CA PRO A 40 16.85 -64.27 -31.44
C PRO A 40 16.21 -62.88 -31.42
N VAL A 41 15.08 -62.77 -30.72
CA VAL A 41 14.40 -61.51 -30.45
C VAL A 41 15.43 -60.56 -29.85
N ALA A 42 15.90 -59.60 -30.63
CA ALA A 42 16.72 -58.51 -30.16
C ALA A 42 15.94 -57.82 -29.05
N ALA A 43 16.52 -57.77 -27.85
CA ALA A 43 16.00 -56.98 -26.74
C ALA A 43 15.74 -55.57 -27.28
N ALA A 44 14.50 -55.10 -27.11
CA ALA A 44 14.13 -53.73 -27.44
C ALA A 44 15.12 -52.78 -26.77
N PRO A 45 15.54 -51.68 -27.43
CA PRO A 45 16.37 -50.68 -26.78
C PRO A 45 15.70 -50.26 -25.49
N THR A 46 16.34 -50.52 -24.35
CA THR A 46 15.85 -50.13 -23.04
C THR A 46 15.86 -48.61 -23.00
N ASP A 47 14.69 -47.98 -23.20
CA ASP A 47 14.56 -46.54 -23.06
C ASP A 47 15.06 -46.16 -21.66
N PRO A 48 16.15 -45.38 -21.52
CA PRO A 48 16.76 -45.07 -20.21
C PRO A 48 15.82 -44.29 -19.29
N ASN A 49 14.75 -43.72 -19.88
CA ASN A 49 13.72 -42.96 -19.19
C ASN A 49 12.50 -43.79 -18.79
N LEU A 50 12.42 -45.08 -19.14
CA LEU A 50 11.29 -45.94 -18.80
C LEU A 50 11.63 -46.86 -17.63
N VAL A 51 10.83 -46.81 -16.56
CA VAL A 51 10.98 -47.67 -15.39
C VAL A 51 9.70 -48.47 -15.14
N THR A 52 9.86 -49.78 -15.00
CA THR A 52 8.80 -50.65 -14.49
C THR A 52 8.97 -50.81 -12.98
N ALA A 53 7.97 -50.36 -12.22
CA ALA A 53 7.98 -50.41 -10.77
C ALA A 53 7.66 -51.83 -10.26
N PRO A 54 8.44 -52.40 -9.34
CA PRO A 54 8.08 -53.65 -8.65
C PRO A 54 6.76 -53.51 -7.89
N GLU A 55 6.01 -54.60 -7.73
CA GLU A 55 4.68 -54.60 -7.08
C GLU A 55 4.69 -54.00 -5.67
N ALA A 56 5.76 -54.25 -4.89
CA ALA A 56 5.96 -53.66 -3.57
C ALA A 56 6.14 -52.13 -3.56
N LEU A 57 6.68 -51.58 -4.66
CA LEU A 57 6.85 -50.13 -4.83
C LEU A 57 5.55 -49.50 -5.31
N GLN A 58 4.80 -50.18 -6.20
CA GLN A 58 3.52 -49.69 -6.70
C GLN A 58 2.52 -49.39 -5.58
N ALA A 59 2.52 -50.18 -4.50
CA ALA A 59 1.68 -49.96 -3.32
C ALA A 59 2.01 -48.68 -2.54
N GLN A 60 3.20 -48.10 -2.73
CA GLN A 60 3.67 -46.89 -2.03
C GLN A 60 3.58 -45.63 -2.92
N LEU A 61 3.33 -45.79 -4.22
CA LEU A 61 3.18 -44.67 -5.15
C LEU A 61 1.75 -44.14 -5.08
N LYS A 62 1.62 -42.83 -4.86
CA LYS A 62 0.34 -42.15 -5.10
C LYS A 62 0.35 -41.54 -6.48
N LEU A 63 -0.71 -41.79 -7.24
CA LEU A 63 -0.91 -41.30 -8.59
C LEU A 63 -2.04 -40.28 -8.57
N ALA A 64 -1.88 -39.18 -9.30
CA ALA A 64 -2.96 -38.24 -9.54
C ALA A 64 -2.89 -37.73 -10.99
N PRO A 65 -4.04 -37.46 -11.62
CA PRO A 65 -4.05 -36.78 -12.90
C PRO A 65 -3.56 -35.33 -12.73
N VAL A 66 -2.79 -34.83 -13.70
CA VAL A 66 -2.41 -33.42 -13.77
C VAL A 66 -3.67 -32.60 -14.02
N GLY A 67 -4.06 -31.82 -13.00
CA GLY A 67 -5.25 -30.98 -13.00
C GLY A 67 -4.90 -29.50 -12.96
N SER A 68 -5.88 -28.68 -13.35
CA SER A 68 -5.77 -27.23 -13.23
C SER A 68 -6.07 -26.79 -11.80
N VAL A 69 -5.10 -26.17 -11.15
CA VAL A 69 -5.23 -25.64 -9.78
C VAL A 69 -5.13 -24.11 -9.85
N PRO A 70 -5.94 -23.36 -9.08
CA PRO A 70 -5.78 -21.92 -8.98
C PRO A 70 -4.44 -21.60 -8.30
N VAL A 71 -3.46 -21.13 -9.06
CA VAL A 71 -2.16 -20.71 -8.54
C VAL A 71 -2.09 -19.19 -8.59
N SER A 72 -1.86 -18.56 -7.43
CA SER A 72 -1.58 -17.14 -7.31
C SER A 72 -0.07 -16.91 -7.24
N GLU A 73 0.44 -15.96 -8.02
CA GLU A 73 1.79 -15.45 -7.85
C GLU A 73 1.81 -14.47 -6.68
N THR A 74 2.76 -14.65 -5.75
CA THR A 74 2.92 -13.72 -4.61
C THR A 74 4.00 -12.71 -4.94
N LEU A 75 3.60 -11.44 -4.98
CA LEU A 75 4.52 -10.34 -5.14
C LEU A 75 5.09 -9.93 -3.78
N ARG A 76 6.42 -9.96 -3.66
CA ARG A 76 7.15 -9.52 -2.46
C ARG A 76 7.69 -8.12 -2.67
N VAL A 77 7.25 -7.16 -1.85
CA VAL A 77 7.66 -5.75 -1.95
C VAL A 77 8.13 -5.25 -0.59
N ALA A 78 9.21 -4.47 -0.58
CA ALA A 78 9.64 -3.77 0.62
C ALA A 78 8.75 -2.55 0.86
N GLY A 79 8.42 -2.30 2.12
CA GLY A 79 7.59 -1.19 2.53
C GLY A 79 7.90 -0.74 3.95
N ARG A 80 7.07 0.17 4.44
CA ARG A 80 7.14 0.68 5.81
C ARG A 80 5.76 0.96 6.35
N LEU A 81 5.62 0.92 7.67
CA LEU A 81 4.45 1.44 8.35
C LEU A 81 4.50 2.97 8.36
N ASP A 82 3.38 3.59 8.08
CA ASP A 82 3.16 5.03 8.17
C ASP A 82 1.86 5.30 8.94
N PHE A 83 1.69 6.55 9.34
CA PHE A 83 0.46 7.00 9.94
C PHE A 83 -0.70 6.89 8.94
N ASP A 84 -1.89 6.63 9.46
CA ASP A 84 -3.11 6.92 8.71
C ASP A 84 -3.21 8.45 8.57
N GLU A 85 -3.05 8.97 7.34
CA GLU A 85 -3.09 10.41 7.05
C GLU A 85 -4.46 11.02 7.39
N GLN A 86 -5.52 10.21 7.51
CA GLN A 86 -6.85 10.67 7.90
C GLN A 86 -7.02 10.76 9.43
N ARG A 87 -6.07 10.23 10.21
CA ARG A 87 -6.14 10.16 11.68
C ARG A 87 -4.95 10.78 12.39
N ILE A 88 -4.29 11.72 11.71
CA ILE A 88 -3.18 12.50 12.24
C ILE A 88 -3.54 13.98 12.19
N ALA A 89 -3.26 14.69 13.28
CA ALA A 89 -3.43 16.13 13.36
C ALA A 89 -2.12 16.77 13.83
N ARG A 90 -1.67 17.75 13.06
CA ARG A 90 -0.59 18.66 13.47
C ARG A 90 -1.24 19.84 14.17
N ILE A 91 -0.98 19.97 15.46
CA ILE A 91 -1.53 21.01 16.32
C ILE A 91 -0.55 22.17 16.36
N GLY A 92 -0.97 23.31 15.81
CA GLY A 92 -0.20 24.55 15.80
C GLY A 92 -0.74 25.60 16.75
N ALA A 93 -0.04 26.73 16.85
CA ALA A 93 -0.55 27.90 17.54
C ALA A 93 -1.67 28.57 16.71
N THR A 94 -2.66 29.18 17.36
CA THR A 94 -3.66 30.00 16.65
C THR A 94 -3.25 31.46 16.55
N VAL A 95 -2.36 31.89 17.43
CA VAL A 95 -1.87 33.26 17.54
C VAL A 95 -0.39 33.26 17.90
N THR A 96 0.31 34.34 17.52
CA THR A 96 1.69 34.54 17.95
C THR A 96 1.75 34.80 19.46
N GLY A 97 2.67 34.14 20.16
CA GLY A 97 2.87 34.37 21.58
C GLY A 97 3.96 33.51 22.21
N ARG A 98 4.17 33.70 23.51
CA ARG A 98 5.17 32.96 24.28
C ARG A 98 4.51 31.79 25.01
N VAL A 99 5.08 30.59 24.88
CA VAL A 99 4.64 29.40 25.60
C VAL A 99 4.95 29.55 27.08
N THR A 100 3.92 29.61 27.92
CA THR A 100 4.07 29.77 29.38
C THR A 100 4.10 28.43 30.10
N GLN A 101 3.31 27.47 29.61
CA GLN A 101 3.17 26.15 30.21
C GLN A 101 2.97 25.09 29.12
N ILE A 102 3.54 23.90 29.34
CA ILE A 102 3.34 22.72 28.51
C ILE A 102 2.76 21.62 29.40
N SER A 103 1.62 21.08 28.98
CA SER A 103 0.95 19.96 29.64
C SER A 103 1.10 18.66 28.85
N GLY A 104 1.21 18.76 27.52
CA GLY A 104 1.32 17.60 26.62
C GLY A 104 2.69 16.91 26.71
N GLN A 105 2.66 15.60 27.00
CA GLN A 105 3.84 14.74 27.05
C GLN A 105 3.84 13.71 25.91
N LEU A 106 5.03 13.36 25.41
CA LEU A 106 5.19 12.37 24.35
C LEU A 106 4.69 11.00 24.83
N GLY A 107 3.91 10.32 24.00
CA GLY A 107 3.29 9.03 24.31
C GLY A 107 2.04 9.12 25.18
N HIS A 108 1.65 10.31 25.65
CA HIS A 108 0.41 10.49 26.39
C HIS A 108 -0.80 10.40 25.46
N GLU A 109 -1.87 9.77 25.96
CA GLU A 109 -3.14 9.67 25.26
C GLU A 109 -4.02 10.86 25.63
N VAL A 110 -4.43 11.61 24.61
CA VAL A 110 -5.14 12.88 24.75
C VAL A 110 -6.53 12.79 24.15
N LYS A 111 -7.47 13.54 24.74
CA LYS A 111 -8.82 13.71 24.19
C LYS A 111 -8.91 14.94 23.31
N ALA A 112 -9.87 14.95 22.37
CA ALA A 112 -10.19 16.17 21.64
C ALA A 112 -10.59 17.30 22.61
N GLY A 113 -10.02 18.48 22.42
CA GLY A 113 -10.20 19.66 23.27
C GLY A 113 -9.28 19.71 24.49
N GLU A 114 -8.45 18.70 24.74
CA GLU A 114 -7.54 18.70 25.87
C GLU A 114 -6.38 19.70 25.68
N PRO A 115 -6.08 20.56 26.67
CA PRO A 115 -5.02 21.56 26.57
C PRO A 115 -3.63 20.93 26.62
N LEU A 116 -2.86 21.10 25.54
CA LEU A 116 -1.48 20.61 25.39
C LEU A 116 -0.44 21.66 25.81
N ALA A 117 -0.74 22.94 25.59
CA ALA A 117 0.10 24.06 26.02
C ALA A 117 -0.73 25.32 26.26
N ILE A 118 -0.13 26.28 26.95
CA ILE A 118 -0.70 27.62 27.14
C ILE A 118 0.27 28.63 26.54
N ILE A 119 -0.27 29.53 25.72
CA ILE A 119 0.46 30.61 25.07
C ILE A 119 -0.03 31.94 25.65
N ASN A 120 0.89 32.82 26.04
CA ASN A 120 0.60 34.21 26.34
C ASN A 120 0.82 35.07 25.08
N SER A 121 -0.26 35.66 24.56
CA SER A 121 -0.25 36.44 23.32
C SER A 121 -0.58 37.91 23.58
N THR A 122 0.36 38.79 23.22
CA THR A 122 0.14 40.25 23.26
C THR A 122 -0.91 40.67 22.23
N VAL A 123 -0.87 40.08 21.03
CA VAL A 123 -1.83 40.32 19.94
C VAL A 123 -3.26 40.02 20.38
N LEU A 124 -3.46 38.90 21.09
CA LEU A 124 -4.77 38.56 21.64
C LEU A 124 -5.23 39.58 22.68
N GLY A 125 -4.35 40.02 23.57
CA GLY A 125 -4.67 41.04 24.58
C GLY A 125 -5.08 42.38 23.97
N GLU A 126 -4.40 42.83 22.91
CA GLU A 126 -4.74 44.04 22.17
C GLU A 126 -6.09 43.94 21.46
N ALA A 127 -6.38 42.79 20.85
CA ALA A 127 -7.68 42.52 20.24
C ALA A 127 -8.81 42.52 21.28
N GLN A 128 -8.59 41.92 22.46
CA GLN A 128 -9.55 41.95 23.57
C GLN A 128 -9.82 43.37 24.06
N LEU A 129 -8.77 44.19 24.23
CA LEU A 129 -8.92 45.59 24.59
C LEU A 129 -9.73 46.38 23.54
N THR A 130 -9.49 46.10 22.26
CA THR A 130 -10.19 46.74 21.15
C THR A 130 -11.67 46.39 21.17
N PHE A 131 -12.00 45.11 21.36
CA PHE A 131 -13.38 44.65 21.53
C PHE A 131 -14.06 45.29 22.75
N LEU A 132 -13.39 45.37 23.90
CA LEU A 132 -13.96 46.00 25.11
C LEU A 132 -14.28 47.49 24.89
N LYS A 133 -13.40 48.23 24.20
CA LYS A 133 -13.65 49.63 23.84
C LYS A 133 -14.87 49.75 22.90
N ALA A 134 -14.94 48.91 21.87
CA ALA A 134 -16.05 48.91 20.92
C ALA A 134 -17.37 48.51 21.60
N ASN A 135 -17.35 47.52 22.49
CA ASN A 135 -18.50 47.08 23.27
C ASN A 135 -19.03 48.19 24.19
N ALA A 136 -18.15 48.91 24.89
CA ALA A 136 -18.53 50.04 25.73
C ALA A 136 -19.16 51.18 24.92
N ARG A 137 -18.59 51.51 23.75
CA ARG A 137 -19.15 52.54 22.84
C ARG A 137 -20.52 52.14 22.28
N ALA A 138 -20.65 50.91 21.79
CA ALA A 138 -21.93 50.41 21.27
C ALA A 138 -23.01 50.37 22.35
N SER A 139 -22.66 50.04 23.60
CA SER A 139 -23.58 50.09 24.73
C SER A 139 -24.02 51.53 25.05
N LEU A 140 -23.08 52.48 25.05
CA LEU A 140 -23.38 53.90 25.26
C LEU A 140 -24.33 54.45 24.19
N GLU A 141 -24.04 54.22 22.91
CA GLU A 141 -24.87 54.74 21.82
C GLU A 141 -26.23 54.05 21.72
N ARG A 142 -26.31 52.75 22.09
CA ARG A 142 -27.60 52.07 22.25
C ARG A 142 -28.47 52.77 23.30
N ASN A 143 -27.91 53.06 24.47
CA ASN A 143 -28.63 53.79 25.52
C ASN A 143 -29.00 55.22 25.08
N ASN A 144 -28.17 55.87 24.25
CA ASN A 144 -28.49 57.18 23.68
C ASN A 144 -29.69 57.11 22.73
N VAL A 145 -29.76 56.08 21.88
CA VAL A 145 -30.91 55.86 20.99
C VAL A 145 -32.18 55.58 21.80
N GLU A 146 -32.12 54.72 22.82
CA GLU A 146 -33.28 54.44 23.69
C GLU A 146 -33.81 55.72 24.34
N ARG A 147 -32.91 56.57 24.88
CA ARG A 147 -33.30 57.89 25.41
C ARG A 147 -33.89 58.80 24.33
N ALA A 148 -33.29 58.84 23.15
CA ALA A 148 -33.78 59.66 22.03
C ALA A 148 -35.18 59.20 21.57
N GLN A 149 -35.45 57.89 21.56
CA GLN A 149 -36.78 57.36 21.23
C GLN A 149 -37.85 57.84 22.22
N HIS A 150 -37.56 57.82 23.53
CA HIS A 150 -38.47 58.37 24.53
C HIS A 150 -38.68 59.88 24.38
N LEU A 151 -37.62 60.64 24.11
CA LEU A 151 -37.71 62.10 23.90
C LEU A 151 -38.46 62.47 22.63
N PHE A 152 -38.29 61.68 21.55
CA PHE A 152 -39.03 61.86 20.31
C PHE A 152 -40.51 61.56 20.49
N ALA A 153 -40.85 60.47 21.21
CA ALA A 153 -42.24 60.13 21.54
C ALA A 153 -42.94 61.17 22.43
N ALA A 154 -42.16 61.96 23.16
CA ALA A 154 -42.64 63.10 23.96
C ALA A 154 -42.57 64.45 23.20
N ASP A 155 -42.33 64.44 21.88
CA ASP A 155 -42.20 65.62 21.01
C ASP A 155 -41.12 66.64 21.46
N VAL A 156 -40.10 66.19 22.20
CA VAL A 156 -39.00 67.05 22.71
C VAL A 156 -37.87 67.24 21.69
N ILE A 157 -37.60 66.22 20.86
CA ILE A 157 -36.56 66.27 19.81
C ILE A 157 -37.17 66.07 18.42
N GLY A 158 -36.51 66.58 17.38
CA GLY A 158 -36.92 66.38 15.99
C GLY A 158 -36.47 65.02 15.42
N LYS A 159 -37.16 64.56 14.36
CA LYS A 159 -36.85 63.31 13.64
C LYS A 159 -35.40 63.21 13.16
N ALA A 160 -34.81 64.33 12.71
CA ALA A 160 -33.43 64.36 12.24
C ALA A 160 -32.41 64.05 13.36
N GLU A 161 -32.69 64.47 14.60
CA GLU A 161 -31.83 64.16 15.75
C GLU A 161 -31.91 62.68 16.11
N LEU A 162 -33.11 62.09 16.14
CA LEU A 162 -33.30 60.64 16.36
C LEU A 162 -32.53 59.83 15.29
N GLN A 163 -32.71 60.18 14.01
CA GLN A 163 -32.02 59.51 12.90
C GLN A 163 -30.50 59.63 12.99
N ARG A 164 -29.98 60.76 13.49
CA ARG A 164 -28.54 60.93 13.74
C ARG A 164 -28.05 59.94 14.80
N ARG A 165 -28.75 59.82 15.94
CA ARG A 165 -28.41 58.87 17.01
C ARG A 165 -28.49 57.42 16.54
N GLU A 166 -29.52 57.08 15.77
CA GLU A 166 -29.65 55.74 15.19
C GLU A 166 -28.48 55.41 14.24
N SER A 167 -28.03 56.39 13.44
CA SER A 167 -26.88 56.22 12.56
C SER A 167 -25.58 56.06 13.35
N GLU A 168 -25.36 56.88 14.38
CA GLU A 168 -24.21 56.76 15.30
C GLU A 168 -24.17 55.40 16.01
N ALA A 169 -25.31 54.90 16.48
CA ALA A 169 -25.43 53.58 17.10
C ALA A 169 -25.20 52.45 16.08
N ALA A 170 -25.68 52.58 14.85
CA ALA A 170 -25.44 51.59 13.79
C ALA A 170 -23.94 51.47 13.46
N VAL A 171 -23.22 52.59 13.40
CA VAL A 171 -21.76 52.60 13.18
C VAL A 171 -21.02 51.90 14.32
N THR A 172 -21.29 52.28 15.57
CA THR A 172 -20.61 51.67 16.72
C THR A 172 -20.95 50.20 16.92
N GLN A 173 -22.17 49.79 16.58
CA GLN A 173 -22.56 48.38 16.58
C GLN A 173 -21.80 47.58 15.51
N ALA A 174 -21.58 48.15 14.33
CA ALA A 174 -20.76 47.53 13.28
C ALA A 174 -19.29 47.39 13.72
N GLU A 175 -18.72 48.42 14.38
CA GLU A 175 -17.38 48.35 14.96
C GLU A 175 -17.26 47.24 16.03
N ARG A 176 -18.25 47.12 16.91
CA ARG A 176 -18.30 46.04 17.92
C ARG A 176 -18.32 44.67 17.24
N GLN A 177 -19.12 44.50 16.19
CA GLN A 177 -19.20 43.25 15.45
C GLN A 177 -17.87 42.91 14.76
N ALA A 178 -17.22 43.89 14.13
CA ALA A 178 -15.91 43.69 13.51
C ALA A 178 -14.84 43.27 14.53
N ALA A 179 -14.82 43.89 15.71
CA ALA A 179 -13.90 43.51 16.78
C ALA A 179 -14.21 42.11 17.36
N GLU A 180 -15.49 41.73 17.40
CA GLU A 180 -15.94 40.39 17.80
C GLU A 180 -15.45 39.32 16.81
N ASP A 181 -15.61 39.57 15.52
CA ASP A 181 -15.18 38.64 14.47
C ASP A 181 -13.65 38.51 14.44
N GLN A 182 -12.90 39.58 14.72
CA GLN A 182 -11.45 39.51 14.89
C GLN A 182 -11.04 38.57 16.03
N LEU A 183 -11.75 38.57 17.17
CA LEU A 183 -11.46 37.64 18.26
C LEU A 183 -11.73 36.18 17.87
N ARG A 184 -12.76 35.92 17.04
CA ARG A 184 -13.06 34.57 16.53
C ARG A 184 -11.97 34.08 15.59
N VAL A 185 -11.46 34.95 14.71
CA VAL A 185 -10.32 34.64 13.82
C VAL A 185 -9.07 34.28 14.63
N LEU A 186 -8.85 34.95 15.76
CA LEU A 186 -7.77 34.64 16.70
C LEU A 186 -8.03 33.39 17.57
N GLY A 187 -9.10 32.64 17.30
CA GLY A 187 -9.39 31.35 17.93
C GLY A 187 -10.20 31.40 19.22
N MET A 188 -10.74 32.56 19.61
CA MET A 188 -11.57 32.66 20.82
C MET A 188 -12.96 32.07 20.58
N ALA A 189 -13.41 31.18 21.48
CA ALA A 189 -14.75 30.61 21.38
C ALA A 189 -15.83 31.66 21.72
N PRO A 190 -17.04 31.59 21.12
CA PRO A 190 -18.12 32.54 21.39
C PRO A 190 -18.47 32.71 22.87
N ARG A 191 -18.38 31.63 23.65
CA ARG A 191 -18.59 31.65 25.11
C ARG A 191 -17.58 32.53 25.85
N ASP A 192 -16.32 32.51 25.41
CA ASP A 192 -15.22 33.24 26.05
C ASP A 192 -15.31 34.72 25.69
N ILE A 193 -15.73 35.03 24.45
CA ILE A 193 -16.07 36.39 24.01
C ILE A 193 -17.22 36.96 24.84
N ALA A 194 -18.29 36.19 25.07
CA ALA A 194 -19.42 36.64 25.90
C ALA A 194 -19.01 36.88 27.37
N SER A 195 -18.12 36.03 27.91
CA SER A 195 -17.54 36.25 29.23
C SER A 195 -16.65 37.49 29.28
N LEU A 196 -15.90 37.80 28.20
CA LEU A 196 -15.12 39.02 28.10
C LEU A 196 -16.01 40.27 28.10
N ALA A 197 -17.10 40.25 27.32
CA ALA A 197 -18.05 41.36 27.24
C ALA A 197 -18.73 41.68 28.58
N SER A 198 -18.96 40.66 29.41
CA SER A 198 -19.63 40.80 30.72
C SER A 198 -18.67 41.14 31.86
N ARG A 199 -17.48 40.51 31.90
CA ARG A 199 -16.51 40.70 33.00
C ARG A 199 -15.56 41.88 32.80
N GLY A 200 -15.28 42.25 31.55
CA GLY A 200 -14.32 43.31 31.22
C GLY A 200 -12.86 42.98 31.53
N THR A 201 -12.54 41.72 31.87
CA THR A 201 -11.19 41.29 32.24
C THR A 201 -10.45 40.71 31.03
N ILE A 202 -9.31 41.31 30.67
CA ILE A 202 -8.42 40.82 29.61
C ILE A 202 -7.64 39.60 30.11
N ASN A 203 -7.65 38.52 29.33
CA ASN A 203 -6.83 37.35 29.56
C ASN A 203 -6.09 36.97 28.27
N SER A 204 -4.80 37.30 28.22
CA SER A 204 -3.93 37.03 27.07
C SER A 204 -3.46 35.58 26.96
N LEU A 205 -3.90 34.69 27.86
CA LEU A 205 -3.59 33.27 27.81
C LEU A 205 -4.56 32.54 26.87
N THR A 206 -4.02 31.85 25.87
CA THR A 206 -4.77 30.99 24.97
C THR A 206 -4.27 29.54 25.08
N PRO A 207 -5.17 28.56 25.25
CA PRO A 207 -4.78 27.16 25.25
C PRO A 207 -4.58 26.66 23.81
N VAL A 208 -3.51 25.90 23.60
CA VAL A 208 -3.34 25.05 22.42
C VAL A 208 -3.96 23.70 22.76
N VAL A 209 -5.02 23.33 22.07
CA VAL A 209 -5.80 22.12 22.36
C VAL A 209 -5.62 21.05 21.29
N ALA A 210 -5.74 19.77 21.67
CA ALA A 210 -5.79 18.67 20.71
C ALA A 210 -7.06 18.76 19.84
N SER A 211 -6.94 18.72 18.51
CA SER A 211 -8.10 18.75 17.60
C SER A 211 -8.77 17.39 17.41
N ILE A 212 -8.02 16.30 17.65
CA ILE A 212 -8.49 14.91 17.59
C ILE A 212 -8.06 14.16 18.85
N PRO A 213 -8.78 13.10 19.25
CA PRO A 213 -8.27 12.18 20.25
C PRO A 213 -7.14 11.33 19.66
N GLY A 214 -6.18 10.90 20.48
CA GLY A 214 -5.10 10.03 20.03
C GLY A 214 -3.89 10.06 20.95
N THR A 215 -2.75 9.62 20.44
CA THR A 215 -1.46 9.66 21.15
C THR A 215 -0.63 10.84 20.66
N LEU A 216 -0.01 11.56 21.59
CA LEU A 216 0.95 12.63 21.25
C LEU A 216 2.26 11.99 20.79
N VAL A 217 2.49 11.97 19.47
CA VAL A 217 3.63 11.30 18.83
C VAL A 217 4.80 12.21 18.55
N GLU A 218 4.58 13.53 18.60
CA GLU A 218 5.65 14.51 18.44
C GLU A 218 5.39 15.77 19.26
N ARG A 219 6.45 16.34 19.84
CA ARG A 219 6.47 17.65 20.49
C ARG A 219 7.66 18.46 19.97
N LYS A 220 7.40 19.58 19.30
CA LYS A 220 8.40 20.48 18.70
C LYS A 220 8.53 21.82 19.44
N VAL A 221 7.94 21.94 20.63
CA VAL A 221 7.86 23.19 21.39
C VAL A 221 8.48 23.08 22.76
N THR A 222 9.14 24.14 23.22
CA THR A 222 9.74 24.24 24.56
C THR A 222 9.12 25.40 25.36
N GLN A 223 9.07 25.27 26.68
CA GLN A 223 8.57 26.35 27.55
C GLN A 223 9.43 27.60 27.39
N GLY A 224 8.79 28.77 27.31
CA GLY A 224 9.46 30.05 27.08
C GLY A 224 9.70 30.40 25.60
N GLN A 225 9.55 29.45 24.69
CA GLN A 225 9.67 29.68 23.24
C GLN A 225 8.56 30.61 22.73
N VAL A 226 8.89 31.45 21.76
CA VAL A 226 7.91 32.23 20.99
C VAL A 226 7.48 31.40 19.79
N VAL A 227 6.18 31.29 19.57
CA VAL A 227 5.57 30.48 18.51
C VAL A 227 4.63 31.33 17.67
N GLU A 228 4.45 30.94 16.42
CA GLU A 228 3.60 31.60 15.43
C GLU A 228 2.57 30.62 14.82
N PRO A 229 1.50 31.10 14.16
CA PRO A 229 0.48 30.21 13.59
C PRO A 229 0.97 29.18 12.56
N ALA A 230 2.12 29.42 11.93
CA ALA A 230 2.75 28.48 11.01
C ALA A 230 3.45 27.31 11.72
N ASP A 231 3.71 27.41 13.02
CA ASP A 231 4.47 26.41 13.77
C ASP A 231 3.59 25.23 14.17
N ALA A 232 3.97 24.03 13.74
CA ALA A 232 3.41 22.78 14.26
C ALA A 232 4.08 22.44 15.60
N LEU A 233 3.34 22.60 16.70
CA LEU A 233 3.86 22.43 18.06
C LEU A 233 3.79 20.98 18.53
N PHE A 234 2.70 20.29 18.19
CA PHE A 234 2.47 18.90 18.54
C PHE A 234 1.93 18.12 17.34
N THR A 235 2.19 16.82 17.33
CA THR A 235 1.53 15.89 16.41
C THR A 235 0.77 14.87 17.25
N VAL A 236 -0.54 14.79 17.03
CA VAL A 236 -1.43 13.80 17.67
C VAL A 236 -1.88 12.83 16.59
N ALA A 237 -1.77 11.53 16.85
CA ALA A 237 -2.20 10.50 15.91
C ALA A 237 -2.96 9.38 16.63
N ASP A 238 -4.03 8.89 16.01
CA ASP A 238 -4.64 7.62 16.40
C ASP A 238 -3.79 6.47 15.85
N LEU A 239 -3.17 5.70 16.75
CA LEU A 239 -2.29 4.59 16.40
C LEU A 239 -3.01 3.23 16.35
N SER A 240 -4.34 3.19 16.53
CA SER A 240 -5.14 1.96 16.49
C SER A 240 -5.18 1.31 15.10
N ARG A 241 -4.89 2.10 14.06
CA ARG A 241 -4.71 1.66 12.67
C ARG A 241 -3.53 2.38 12.06
N LEU A 242 -2.78 1.66 11.25
CA LEU A 242 -1.65 2.19 10.49
C LEU A 242 -1.79 1.80 9.03
N TRP A 243 -1.06 2.48 8.17
CA TRP A 243 -0.92 2.09 6.78
C TRP A 243 0.44 1.46 6.55
N ALA A 244 0.46 0.28 5.94
CA ALA A 244 1.66 -0.22 5.31
C ALA A 244 1.75 0.31 3.89
N VAL A 245 2.82 1.03 3.62
CA VAL A 245 3.07 1.73 2.38
C VAL A 245 4.24 1.05 1.68
N ALA A 246 4.06 0.71 0.41
CA ALA A 246 5.10 0.12 -0.42
C ALA A 246 5.11 0.70 -1.83
N ASP A 247 6.29 0.63 -2.44
CA ASP A 247 6.55 1.07 -3.80
C ASP A 247 6.61 -0.15 -4.73
N VAL A 248 5.58 -0.35 -5.55
CA VAL A 248 5.48 -1.48 -6.47
C VAL A 248 6.08 -1.11 -7.82
N PRO A 249 7.03 -1.88 -8.38
CA PRO A 249 7.56 -1.61 -9.72
C PRO A 249 6.45 -1.58 -10.78
N GLU A 250 6.54 -0.65 -11.74
CA GLU A 250 5.55 -0.46 -12.81
C GLU A 250 5.18 -1.77 -13.53
N GLN A 251 6.17 -2.62 -13.82
CA GLN A 251 5.98 -3.91 -14.50
C GLN A 251 5.10 -4.89 -13.72
N GLN A 252 5.05 -4.76 -12.39
CA GLN A 252 4.33 -5.64 -11.48
C GLN A 252 3.03 -5.01 -10.97
N ALA A 253 2.77 -3.74 -11.26
CA ALA A 253 1.57 -3.02 -10.82
C ALA A 253 0.27 -3.70 -11.31
N ALA A 254 0.30 -4.38 -12.47
CA ALA A 254 -0.86 -5.10 -13.00
C ALA A 254 -1.33 -6.30 -12.13
N LEU A 255 -0.46 -6.80 -11.24
CA LEU A 255 -0.77 -7.89 -10.31
C LEU A 255 -1.52 -7.39 -9.07
N VAL A 256 -1.48 -6.08 -8.82
CA VAL A 256 -2.00 -5.45 -7.62
C VAL A 256 -3.38 -4.86 -7.88
N ARG A 257 -4.33 -5.12 -6.98
CA ARG A 257 -5.71 -4.63 -7.05
C ARG A 257 -6.20 -4.23 -5.67
N THR A 258 -7.01 -3.18 -5.63
CA THR A 258 -7.69 -2.76 -4.40
C THR A 258 -8.57 -3.90 -3.87
N GLY A 259 -8.58 -4.05 -2.54
CA GLY A 259 -9.29 -5.09 -1.83
C GLY A 259 -8.51 -6.40 -1.63
N GLN A 260 -7.31 -6.56 -2.20
CA GLN A 260 -6.48 -7.75 -1.94
C GLN A 260 -6.07 -7.86 -0.47
N SER A 261 -5.98 -9.11 0.01
CA SER A 261 -5.35 -9.42 1.29
C SER A 261 -3.83 -9.41 1.11
N VAL A 262 -3.14 -8.73 2.02
CA VAL A 262 -1.68 -8.61 2.02
C VAL A 262 -1.15 -9.18 3.33
N GLU A 263 -0.20 -10.09 3.26
CA GLU A 263 0.54 -10.57 4.44
C GLU A 263 1.73 -9.63 4.67
N LEU A 264 1.91 -9.19 5.91
CA LEU A 264 2.99 -8.33 6.34
C LEU A 264 3.96 -9.12 7.20
N ASP A 265 5.22 -9.10 6.79
CA ASP A 265 6.33 -9.63 7.55
C ASP A 265 7.15 -8.45 8.10
N ILE A 266 7.13 -8.31 9.43
CA ILE A 266 7.80 -7.22 10.14
C ILE A 266 8.96 -7.84 10.95
N PRO A 267 10.23 -7.56 10.61
CA PRO A 267 11.37 -8.21 11.25
C PRO A 267 11.44 -8.05 12.77
N SER A 268 10.93 -6.93 13.30
CA SER A 268 10.89 -6.66 14.75
C SER A 268 9.82 -7.46 15.52
N LEU A 269 8.88 -8.11 14.83
CA LEU A 269 7.81 -8.93 15.40
C LEU A 269 7.92 -10.39 14.88
N ALA A 270 9.15 -10.93 14.85
CA ALA A 270 9.46 -12.22 14.25
C ALA A 270 8.46 -13.33 14.61
N GLY A 271 7.90 -13.99 13.59
CA GLY A 271 7.01 -15.15 13.72
C GLY A 271 5.51 -14.84 13.69
N GLU A 272 5.11 -13.57 13.69
CA GLU A 272 3.69 -13.20 13.60
C GLU A 272 3.28 -12.87 12.17
N LYS A 273 2.22 -13.55 11.70
CA LYS A 273 1.60 -13.27 10.41
C LYS A 273 0.56 -12.18 10.59
N LEU A 274 0.91 -10.97 10.19
CA LEU A 274 -0.02 -9.85 10.17
C LEU A 274 -0.67 -9.79 8.78
N THR A 275 -1.98 -9.59 8.76
CA THR A 275 -2.71 -9.43 7.50
C THR A 275 -3.34 -8.05 7.45
N GLY A 276 -3.21 -7.38 6.31
CA GLY A 276 -3.85 -6.13 6.03
C GLY A 276 -4.66 -6.18 4.73
N ARG A 277 -5.43 -5.13 4.48
CA ARG A 277 -6.22 -5.00 3.25
C ARG A 277 -5.68 -3.87 2.40
N LEU A 278 -5.41 -4.13 1.12
CA LEU A 278 -4.98 -3.11 0.19
C LEU A 278 -6.14 -2.15 -0.12
N ILE A 279 -6.02 -0.89 0.31
CA ILE A 279 -7.09 0.11 0.22
C ILE A 279 -6.86 1.11 -0.91
N TYR A 280 -5.60 1.29 -1.35
CA TYR A 280 -5.25 2.33 -2.31
C TYR A 280 -4.07 1.90 -3.19
N ILE A 281 -4.17 2.28 -4.46
CA ILE A 281 -3.13 2.19 -5.48
C ILE A 281 -3.07 3.59 -6.11
N SER A 282 -1.88 4.15 -6.24
CA SER A 282 -1.70 5.46 -6.85
C SER A 282 -2.01 5.44 -8.35
N ASP A 283 -2.75 6.44 -8.82
CA ASP A 283 -2.98 6.67 -10.25
C ASP A 283 -1.77 7.31 -10.94
N THR A 284 -0.76 7.73 -10.16
CA THR A 284 0.49 8.31 -10.65
C THR A 284 1.67 7.41 -10.33
N LEU A 285 2.65 7.41 -11.25
CA LEU A 285 3.94 6.75 -11.10
C LEU A 285 4.96 7.74 -10.52
N ASN A 286 5.84 7.29 -9.63
CA ASN A 286 7.05 8.03 -9.32
C ASN A 286 8.03 7.93 -10.51
N PRO A 287 8.36 9.03 -11.21
CA PRO A 287 9.20 8.98 -12.40
C PRO A 287 10.66 8.62 -12.11
N GLU A 288 11.14 8.85 -10.88
CA GLU A 288 12.52 8.58 -10.49
C GLU A 288 12.75 7.09 -10.26
N THR A 289 11.83 6.43 -9.55
CA THR A 289 11.94 5.01 -9.19
C THR A 289 11.15 4.09 -10.12
N ARG A 290 10.27 4.64 -10.97
CA ARG A 290 9.28 3.90 -11.78
C ARG A 290 8.44 2.94 -10.93
N THR A 291 7.96 3.43 -9.80
CA THR A 291 7.11 2.69 -8.87
C THR A 291 5.73 3.33 -8.69
N VAL A 292 4.74 2.49 -8.42
CA VAL A 292 3.38 2.85 -8.04
C VAL A 292 3.26 2.68 -6.53
N LEU A 293 2.83 3.74 -5.84
CA LEU A 293 2.58 3.70 -4.41
C LEU A 293 1.33 2.87 -4.10
N VAL A 294 1.43 1.92 -3.18
CA VAL A 294 0.27 1.18 -2.67
C VAL A 294 0.16 1.34 -1.16
N ARG A 295 -1.08 1.41 -0.65
CA ARG A 295 -1.36 1.50 0.79
C ARG A 295 -2.26 0.36 1.23
N THR A 296 -1.85 -0.29 2.29
CA THR A 296 -2.56 -1.39 2.94
C THR A 296 -2.92 -0.98 4.35
N GLU A 297 -4.19 -1.07 4.71
CA GLU A 297 -4.66 -0.81 6.07
C GLU A 297 -4.35 -2.01 6.96
N VAL A 298 -3.80 -1.73 8.15
CA VAL A 298 -3.42 -2.73 9.15
C VAL A 298 -3.97 -2.30 10.51
N GLU A 299 -4.66 -3.22 11.17
CA GLU A 299 -5.15 -3.02 12.54
C GLU A 299 -3.99 -3.11 13.55
N ASN A 300 -4.02 -2.26 14.57
CA ASN A 300 -3.00 -2.18 15.62
C ASN A 300 -3.63 -2.01 17.02
N PRO A 301 -4.53 -2.92 17.45
CA PRO A 301 -5.22 -2.79 18.73
C PRO A 301 -4.26 -2.80 19.92
N ASP A 302 -3.19 -3.60 19.85
CA ASP A 302 -2.21 -3.73 20.93
C ASP A 302 -1.11 -2.64 20.90
N ARG A 303 -1.17 -1.70 19.95
CA ARG A 303 -0.17 -0.64 19.74
C ARG A 303 1.28 -1.15 19.62
N ARG A 304 1.46 -2.38 19.13
CA ARG A 304 2.77 -3.01 18.92
C ARG A 304 3.43 -2.52 17.64
N LEU A 305 2.62 -2.20 16.64
CA LEU A 305 3.07 -1.63 15.38
C LEU A 305 3.38 -0.16 15.59
N LYS A 306 4.56 0.27 15.15
CA LYS A 306 5.01 1.66 15.24
C LYS A 306 5.21 2.24 13.85
N PRO A 307 4.83 3.50 13.62
CA PRO A 307 5.20 4.23 12.41
C PRO A 307 6.70 4.16 12.15
N ALA A 308 7.08 4.20 10.87
CA ALA A 308 8.42 4.06 10.34
C ALA A 308 9.09 2.68 10.53
N MET A 309 8.42 1.68 11.11
CA MET A 309 8.91 0.29 11.06
C MET A 309 8.96 -0.19 9.60
N LEU A 310 10.03 -0.92 9.26
CA LEU A 310 10.14 -1.59 7.97
C LEU A 310 9.23 -2.83 7.95
N ALA A 311 8.60 -3.07 6.81
CA ALA A 311 7.76 -4.24 6.58
C ALA A 311 8.03 -4.81 5.19
N THR A 312 7.91 -6.12 5.04
CA THR A 312 7.79 -6.75 3.73
C THR A 312 6.32 -7.05 3.49
N MET A 313 5.78 -6.59 2.37
CA MET A 313 4.43 -6.87 1.93
C MET A 313 4.44 -8.02 0.93
N LEU A 314 3.68 -9.06 1.24
CA LEU A 314 3.42 -10.21 0.40
C LEU A 314 2.00 -10.08 -0.16
N ILE A 315 1.91 -9.58 -1.39
CA ILE A 315 0.65 -9.31 -2.09
C ILE A 315 0.33 -10.52 -2.97
N ALA A 316 -0.74 -11.24 -2.63
CA ALA A 316 -1.21 -12.33 -3.46
C ALA A 316 -1.88 -11.80 -4.74
N GLY A 317 -1.29 -12.10 -5.89
CA GLY A 317 -1.89 -11.83 -7.20
C GLY A 317 -3.17 -12.64 -7.42
N LYS A 318 -3.89 -12.34 -8.52
CA LYS A 318 -5.09 -13.09 -8.88
C LYS A 318 -4.72 -14.56 -9.13
N ALA A 319 -5.38 -15.48 -8.44
CA ALA A 319 -5.23 -16.90 -8.72
C ALA A 319 -5.73 -17.21 -10.14
N MET A 320 -4.87 -17.78 -10.97
CA MET A 320 -5.21 -18.20 -12.31
C MET A 320 -5.13 -19.73 -12.39
N PRO A 321 -6.10 -20.39 -13.07
CA PRO A 321 -6.04 -21.82 -13.30
C PRO A 321 -4.79 -22.14 -14.13
N LYS A 322 -3.87 -22.90 -13.55
CA LYS A 322 -2.67 -23.42 -14.23
C LYS A 322 -2.57 -24.91 -13.95
N LEU A 323 -2.09 -25.67 -14.93
CA LEU A 323 -1.66 -27.05 -14.67
C LEU A 323 -0.56 -27.00 -13.61
N ALA A 324 -0.70 -27.79 -12.56
CA ALA A 324 0.26 -27.81 -11.47
C ALA A 324 0.49 -29.24 -10.99
N VAL A 325 1.71 -29.50 -10.52
CA VAL A 325 2.08 -30.75 -9.86
C VAL A 325 2.52 -30.46 -8.43
N PRO A 326 2.25 -31.35 -7.46
CA PRO A 326 2.79 -31.22 -6.12
C PRO A 326 4.32 -31.12 -6.15
N ALA A 327 4.92 -30.32 -5.28
CA ALA A 327 6.38 -30.19 -5.22
C ALA A 327 7.09 -31.54 -4.98
N ALA A 328 6.43 -32.45 -4.24
CA ALA A 328 6.90 -33.81 -3.97
C ALA A 328 6.96 -34.73 -5.22
N ALA A 329 6.26 -34.37 -6.30
CA ALA A 329 6.26 -35.10 -7.57
C ALA A 329 7.52 -34.83 -8.41
N VAL A 330 8.25 -33.74 -8.10
CA VAL A 330 9.35 -33.23 -8.91
C VAL A 330 10.65 -33.95 -8.53
N VAL A 331 11.31 -34.52 -9.53
CA VAL A 331 12.61 -35.17 -9.40
C VAL A 331 13.65 -34.32 -10.13
N ARG A 332 14.78 -34.03 -9.46
CA ARG A 332 15.89 -33.29 -10.06
C ARG A 332 17.01 -34.24 -10.44
N GLU A 333 17.45 -34.14 -11.69
CA GLU A 333 18.54 -34.93 -12.25
C GLU A 333 19.33 -34.07 -13.24
N ASP A 334 20.65 -34.04 -13.08
CA ASP A 334 21.58 -33.25 -13.92
C ASP A 334 21.14 -31.79 -14.11
N ASN A 335 20.68 -31.18 -13.01
CA ASN A 335 20.17 -29.82 -12.94
C ASN A 335 18.88 -29.55 -13.76
N ASN A 336 18.23 -30.61 -14.27
CA ASN A 336 16.94 -30.57 -14.95
C ASN A 336 15.83 -31.13 -14.05
N GLU A 337 14.62 -30.58 -14.21
CA GLU A 337 13.44 -31.02 -13.46
C GLU A 337 12.64 -32.02 -14.30
N HIS A 338 12.21 -33.11 -13.65
CA HIS A 338 11.49 -34.21 -14.28
C HIS A 338 10.30 -34.64 -13.41
N VAL A 339 9.30 -35.25 -14.05
CA VAL A 339 8.17 -35.89 -13.38
C VAL A 339 7.94 -37.26 -14.00
N PHE A 340 7.54 -38.24 -13.19
CA PHE A 340 7.17 -39.56 -13.68
C PHE A 340 5.73 -39.59 -14.17
N VAL A 341 5.56 -39.81 -15.48
CA VAL A 341 4.26 -39.96 -16.14
C VAL A 341 3.97 -41.44 -16.34
N GLN A 342 2.78 -41.89 -15.94
CA GLN A 342 2.34 -43.26 -16.16
C GLN A 342 1.98 -43.47 -17.64
N VAL A 343 2.68 -44.40 -18.30
CA VAL A 343 2.41 -44.76 -19.71
C VAL A 343 1.61 -46.05 -19.84
N ALA A 344 1.72 -46.95 -18.86
CA ALA A 344 0.92 -48.15 -18.70
C ALA A 344 0.86 -48.54 -17.22
N PRO A 345 -0.06 -49.42 -16.78
CA PRO A 345 -0.07 -49.94 -15.42
C PRO A 345 1.31 -50.48 -15.00
N GLY A 346 1.89 -49.92 -13.93
CA GLY A 346 3.23 -50.29 -13.44
C GLY A 346 4.42 -49.75 -14.24
N GLN A 347 4.20 -49.04 -15.35
CA GLN A 347 5.26 -48.45 -16.20
C GLN A 347 5.20 -46.92 -16.19
N TYR A 348 6.33 -46.31 -15.86
CA TYR A 348 6.47 -44.87 -15.71
C TYR A 348 7.61 -44.35 -16.56
N ARG A 349 7.38 -43.20 -17.20
CA ARG A 349 8.38 -42.49 -17.98
C ARG A 349 8.86 -41.26 -17.22
N LEU A 350 10.16 -41.10 -17.08
CA LEU A 350 10.79 -39.87 -16.63
C LEU A 350 10.66 -38.82 -17.75
N THR A 351 9.79 -37.83 -17.53
CA THR A 351 9.49 -36.79 -18.53
C THR A 351 10.11 -35.47 -18.07
N PRO A 352 10.94 -34.81 -18.90
CA PRO A 352 11.48 -33.49 -18.57
C PRO A 352 10.36 -32.45 -18.58
N VAL A 353 10.36 -31.57 -17.58
CA VAL A 353 9.34 -30.53 -17.40
C VAL A 353 9.98 -29.20 -17.09
N ILE A 354 9.32 -28.11 -17.50
CA ILE A 354 9.65 -26.76 -17.05
C ILE A 354 8.58 -26.33 -16.07
N LEU A 355 8.98 -26.09 -14.82
CA LEU A 355 8.08 -25.69 -13.74
C LEU A 355 8.38 -24.26 -13.26
N GLY A 356 7.34 -23.54 -12.84
CA GLY A 356 7.48 -22.24 -12.20
C GLY A 356 7.79 -22.34 -10.71
N ALA A 357 7.89 -21.18 -10.04
CA ALA A 357 8.13 -21.10 -8.61
C ALA A 357 7.05 -21.87 -7.81
N GLU A 358 7.45 -22.45 -6.69
CA GLU A 358 6.52 -23.15 -5.81
C GLU A 358 5.58 -22.15 -5.13
N ALA A 359 4.28 -22.42 -5.17
CA ALA A 359 3.26 -21.62 -4.52
C ALA A 359 2.24 -22.54 -3.86
N GLY A 360 2.14 -22.49 -2.52
CA GLY A 360 1.18 -23.32 -1.77
C GLY A 360 1.43 -24.83 -1.87
N GLY A 361 2.68 -25.27 -1.95
CA GLY A 361 3.06 -26.70 -2.03
C GLY A 361 2.91 -27.33 -3.42
N VAL A 362 2.50 -26.55 -4.42
CA VAL A 362 2.41 -26.96 -5.83
C VAL A 362 3.33 -26.13 -6.72
N ARG A 363 3.76 -26.74 -7.82
CA ARG A 363 4.64 -26.16 -8.85
C ARG A 363 3.82 -26.03 -10.14
N PRO A 364 3.57 -24.82 -10.66
CA PRO A 364 2.85 -24.65 -11.91
C PRO A 364 3.70 -25.17 -13.08
N VAL A 365 3.09 -25.94 -13.97
CA VAL A 365 3.71 -26.50 -15.17
C VAL A 365 3.70 -25.45 -16.28
N GLN A 366 4.88 -25.13 -16.82
CA GLN A 366 5.02 -24.26 -18.00
C GLN A 366 5.07 -25.08 -19.29
N SER A 367 5.76 -26.23 -19.27
CA SER A 367 5.82 -27.17 -20.40
C SER A 367 6.19 -28.59 -19.94
N GLY A 368 5.93 -29.58 -20.80
CA GLY A 368 6.35 -30.97 -20.61
C GLY A 368 5.24 -31.93 -20.15
N LEU A 369 4.10 -31.43 -19.67
CA LEU A 369 2.93 -32.23 -19.28
C LEU A 369 1.66 -31.70 -19.93
N LYS A 370 0.69 -32.59 -20.11
CA LYS A 370 -0.66 -32.25 -20.61
C LYS A 370 -1.70 -32.50 -19.52
N GLU A 371 -2.83 -31.80 -19.66
CA GLU A 371 -3.98 -32.01 -18.78
C GLU A 371 -4.46 -33.47 -18.85
N GLY A 372 -4.72 -34.06 -17.69
CA GLY A 372 -5.20 -35.44 -17.56
C GLY A 372 -4.13 -36.52 -17.59
N GLU A 373 -2.86 -36.20 -17.85
CA GLU A 373 -1.76 -37.17 -17.71
C GLU A 373 -1.62 -37.60 -16.25
N VAL A 374 -1.46 -38.91 -16.01
CA VAL A 374 -1.34 -39.44 -14.63
C VAL A 374 0.12 -39.40 -14.21
N VAL A 375 0.40 -38.66 -13.14
CA VAL A 375 1.75 -38.47 -12.60
C VAL A 375 1.88 -39.06 -11.19
N VAL A 376 3.10 -39.48 -10.86
CA VAL A 376 3.46 -39.90 -9.50
C VAL A 376 3.59 -38.68 -8.61
N VAL A 377 2.66 -38.48 -7.69
CA VAL A 377 2.61 -37.32 -6.78
C VAL A 377 3.34 -37.55 -5.46
N GLU A 378 3.45 -38.80 -5.02
CA GLU A 378 4.28 -39.21 -3.88
C GLU A 378 5.08 -40.47 -4.23
N GLY A 379 6.32 -40.56 -3.75
CA GLY A 379 7.21 -41.70 -3.99
C GLY A 379 8.06 -41.62 -5.26
N ALA A 380 8.03 -40.48 -5.97
CA ALA A 380 8.82 -40.24 -7.18
C ALA A 380 10.34 -40.42 -6.97
N PHE A 381 10.85 -40.06 -5.79
CA PHE A 381 12.26 -40.29 -5.42
C PHE A 381 12.64 -41.78 -5.37
N HIS A 382 11.80 -42.62 -4.75
CA HIS A 382 12.04 -44.06 -4.68
C HIS A 382 12.00 -44.70 -6.07
N LEU A 383 11.09 -44.22 -6.92
CA LEU A 383 11.00 -44.66 -8.31
C LEU A 383 12.25 -44.27 -9.13
N ASN A 384 12.82 -43.08 -8.89
CA ASN A 384 14.07 -42.69 -9.54
C ASN A 384 15.26 -43.53 -9.08
N ASN A 385 15.34 -43.88 -7.79
CA ASN A 385 16.40 -44.73 -7.27
C ASN A 385 16.35 -46.14 -7.89
N GLU A 386 15.15 -46.70 -8.06
CA GLU A 386 14.95 -47.99 -8.74
C GLU A 386 15.34 -47.93 -10.22
N ARG A 387 15.03 -46.82 -10.92
CA ARG A 387 15.49 -46.58 -12.29
C ARG A 387 17.03 -46.57 -12.38
N LYS A 388 17.69 -45.80 -11.51
CA LYS A 388 19.15 -45.69 -11.44
C LYS A 388 19.82 -47.02 -11.10
N ARG A 389 19.24 -47.81 -10.18
CA ARG A 389 19.76 -49.14 -9.86
C ARG A 389 19.75 -50.04 -11.09
N LYS A 390 18.64 -50.07 -11.83
CA LYS A 390 18.53 -50.86 -13.08
C LYS A 390 19.48 -50.39 -14.18
N GLU A 391 19.72 -49.09 -14.27
CA GLU A 391 20.70 -48.51 -15.20
C GLU A 391 22.13 -48.96 -14.88
N LEU A 392 22.48 -49.04 -13.59
CA LEU A 392 23.79 -49.53 -13.12
C LEU A 392 23.93 -51.06 -13.19
N GLU A 393 22.84 -51.82 -13.04
CA GLU A 393 22.83 -53.29 -13.18
C GLU A 393 22.80 -53.76 -14.65
N GLY A 394 22.42 -52.88 -15.57
CA GLY A 394 22.32 -53.15 -17.01
C GLY A 394 23.47 -52.61 -17.87
N SER A 395 24.45 -51.94 -17.25
CA SER A 395 25.76 -51.60 -17.85
C SER A 395 26.81 -52.63 -17.45
#